data_AF-A0A529T0M4-F1
#
_entry.id   AF-A0A529T0M4-F1
#
_cell.length_a   1.000
_cell.length_b   1.000
_cell.length_c   1.000
_cell.angle_alpha   90.00
_cell.angle_beta   90.00
_cell.angle_gamma   90.00
#
_symmetry.space_group_name_H-M   'P 1'
#
loop_
_entity.id
_entity.type
_entity.pdbx_description
1 polymer ?
#
loop_
_entity_poly.entity_id
_entity_poly.type
_entity_poly.pdbx_seq_one_letter_code
_entity_poly.pdbx_strand_id
1 'polypeptide(L)'
;VLTHDRLDELVPIEPAAMVDRQVIEWDKDDIDALRFMKVDVLALGMLSCMKRGLDMLADHKGINLDLATIPAEDPRTYAMIRRADTLGTFQIESRAQMSMLPRLKPRTFYDLVVQVAIVRPGPIQGDMVHPYLRRREGLEPVVFPKPELEKVLGKTLGVPLFQEQAMRVAIECAGFTPGEADMLRKSMATFKFTGGVSSFKEKLIKGMVDNGYERD
;
A
#
# COMPACT_ATOMS: atom_id res chain seq x y z
N VAL A 1 -16.40 17.70 -6.00
CA VAL A 1 -15.48 18.80 -6.38
C VAL A 1 -15.90 20.05 -5.63
N LEU A 2 -14.97 20.90 -5.24
CA LEU A 2 -15.20 22.17 -4.54
C LEU A 2 -14.47 23.27 -5.31
N THR A 3 -15.15 24.38 -5.55
CA THR A 3 -14.64 25.57 -6.24
C THR A 3 -14.87 26.80 -5.36
N HIS A 4 -14.06 27.85 -5.56
CA HIS A 4 -14.27 29.13 -4.89
C HIS A 4 -15.54 29.81 -5.41
N ASP A 5 -15.67 29.87 -6.73
CA ASP A 5 -16.81 30.45 -7.41
C ASP A 5 -17.88 29.38 -7.70
N ARG A 6 -19.01 29.85 -8.23
CA ARG A 6 -20.15 29.00 -8.61
C ARG A 6 -19.75 27.95 -9.64
N LEU A 7 -20.07 26.69 -9.35
CA LEU A 7 -19.67 25.57 -10.20
C LEU A 7 -20.32 25.62 -11.59
N ASP A 8 -21.54 26.16 -11.69
CA ASP A 8 -22.29 26.30 -12.95
C ASP A 8 -21.76 27.41 -13.88
N GLU A 9 -20.89 28.30 -13.39
CA GLU A 9 -20.17 29.27 -14.22
C GLU A 9 -18.90 28.66 -14.84
N LEU A 10 -18.45 27.50 -14.32
CA LEU A 10 -17.21 26.84 -14.70
C LEU A 10 -17.46 25.61 -15.57
N VAL A 11 -18.50 24.83 -15.26
CA VAL A 11 -18.82 23.57 -15.93
C VAL A 11 -20.33 23.34 -15.95
N PRO A 12 -20.88 22.77 -17.04
CA PRO A 12 -22.26 22.31 -17.05
C PRO A 12 -22.56 21.33 -15.89
N ILE A 13 -23.70 21.53 -15.25
CA ILE A 13 -24.21 20.68 -14.17
C ILE A 13 -25.48 20.01 -14.67
N GLU A 14 -25.55 18.69 -14.54
CA GLU A 14 -26.73 17.91 -14.88
C GLU A 14 -27.25 17.08 -13.68
N PRO A 15 -28.54 16.74 -13.65
CA PRO A 15 -29.07 15.78 -12.70
C PRO A 15 -28.41 14.42 -12.86
N ALA A 16 -27.99 13.81 -11.76
CA ALA A 16 -27.49 12.44 -11.77
C ALA A 16 -28.64 11.43 -11.93
N ALA A 17 -28.32 10.19 -12.25
CA ALA A 17 -29.31 9.09 -12.28
C ALA A 17 -30.01 8.85 -10.93
N MET A 18 -29.36 9.21 -9.82
CA MET A 18 -29.94 9.12 -8.48
C MET A 18 -30.66 10.43 -8.14
N VAL A 19 -31.89 10.32 -7.65
CA VAL A 19 -32.73 11.45 -7.22
C VAL A 19 -31.97 12.33 -6.22
N ASP A 20 -32.18 13.64 -6.33
CA ASP A 20 -31.56 14.69 -5.49
C ASP A 20 -30.03 14.73 -5.56
N ARG A 21 -29.43 14.26 -6.65
CA ARG A 21 -28.00 14.41 -6.92
C ARG A 21 -27.75 15.12 -8.23
N GLN A 22 -26.65 15.84 -8.27
CA GLN A 22 -26.13 16.51 -9.44
C GLN A 22 -24.71 16.03 -9.72
N VAL A 23 -24.34 16.03 -10.99
CA VAL A 23 -22.99 15.70 -11.47
C VAL A 23 -22.54 16.78 -12.44
N ILE A 24 -21.23 16.87 -12.63
CA ILE A 24 -20.59 17.66 -13.67
C ILE A 24 -20.10 16.70 -14.75
N GLU A 25 -19.97 17.20 -15.98
CA GLU A 25 -19.57 16.36 -17.12
C GLU A 25 -18.11 15.88 -17.05
N TRP A 26 -17.26 16.60 -16.31
CA TRP A 26 -15.84 16.29 -16.15
C TRP A 26 -15.59 15.12 -15.22
N ASP A 27 -14.72 14.22 -15.65
CA ASP A 27 -14.32 13.08 -14.86
C ASP A 27 -13.19 13.42 -13.86
N LYS A 28 -12.68 12.41 -13.16
CA LYS A 28 -11.63 12.60 -12.15
C LYS A 28 -10.34 13.17 -12.74
N ASP A 29 -9.99 12.78 -13.96
CA ASP A 29 -8.73 13.14 -14.60
C ASP A 29 -8.82 14.57 -15.16
N ASP A 30 -9.98 14.95 -15.70
CA ASP A 30 -10.27 16.34 -16.09
C ASP A 30 -10.13 17.30 -14.90
N ILE A 31 -10.72 16.94 -13.76
CA ILE A 31 -10.66 17.72 -12.52
C ILE A 31 -9.23 17.86 -12.00
N ASP A 32 -8.41 16.81 -12.13
CA ASP A 32 -6.99 16.87 -11.79
C ASP A 32 -6.20 17.77 -12.75
N ALA A 33 -6.48 17.69 -14.06
CA ALA A 33 -5.85 18.54 -15.06
C ALA A 33 -6.14 20.03 -14.82
N LEU A 34 -7.38 20.35 -14.45
CA LEU A 34 -7.85 21.69 -14.11
C LEU A 34 -7.41 22.15 -12.71
N ARG A 35 -6.82 21.25 -11.91
CA ARG A 35 -6.36 21.49 -10.54
C ARG A 35 -7.47 21.96 -9.60
N PHE A 36 -8.67 21.48 -9.81
CA PHE A 36 -9.80 21.78 -8.93
C PHE A 36 -9.68 20.98 -7.64
N MET A 37 -10.19 21.53 -6.54
CA MET A 37 -10.22 20.80 -5.27
C MET A 37 -11.23 19.65 -5.39
N LYS A 38 -10.78 18.43 -5.13
CA LYS A 38 -11.65 17.26 -5.08
C LYS A 38 -11.57 16.55 -3.74
N VAL A 39 -12.68 15.96 -3.35
CA VAL A 39 -12.81 15.12 -2.17
C VAL A 39 -13.53 13.85 -2.61
N ASP A 40 -12.84 12.73 -2.55
CA ASP A 40 -13.42 11.42 -2.87
C ASP A 40 -14.11 10.87 -1.62
N VAL A 41 -15.44 10.81 -1.64
CA VAL A 41 -16.24 10.25 -0.54
C VAL A 41 -16.53 8.79 -0.83
N LEU A 42 -15.65 7.91 -0.32
CA LEU A 42 -15.79 6.46 -0.48
C LEU A 42 -16.59 5.86 0.67
N ALA A 43 -17.66 5.14 0.34
CA ALA A 43 -18.41 4.35 1.31
C ALA A 43 -17.72 2.99 1.51
N LEU A 44 -17.00 2.81 2.62
CA LEU A 44 -16.40 1.53 2.98
C LEU A 44 -17.29 0.78 3.96
N GLY A 45 -18.01 -0.24 3.47
CA GLY A 45 -18.98 -1.00 4.28
C GLY A 45 -18.41 -1.60 5.57
N MET A 46 -17.11 -1.91 5.60
CA MET A 46 -16.44 -2.43 6.80
C MET A 46 -16.34 -1.39 7.92
N LEU A 47 -16.29 -0.08 7.64
CA LEU A 47 -16.37 0.94 8.68
C LEU A 47 -17.75 0.90 9.37
N SER A 48 -18.82 0.74 8.60
CA SER A 48 -20.18 0.58 9.13
C SER A 48 -20.33 -0.72 9.92
N CYS A 49 -19.72 -1.82 9.45
CA CYS A 49 -19.68 -3.10 10.16
C CYS A 49 -18.97 -2.95 11.52
N MET A 50 -17.79 -2.34 11.54
CA MET A 50 -17.03 -2.10 12.78
C MET A 50 -17.82 -1.23 13.75
N LYS A 51 -18.42 -0.12 13.29
CA LYS A 51 -19.26 0.73 14.14
C LYS A 51 -20.36 -0.08 14.84
N ARG A 52 -21.14 -0.85 14.07
CA ARG A 52 -22.22 -1.69 14.63
C ARG A 52 -21.69 -2.72 15.62
N GLY A 53 -20.53 -3.33 15.34
CA GLY A 53 -19.90 -4.28 16.25
C GLY A 53 -19.47 -3.64 17.58
N LEU A 54 -18.93 -2.42 17.54
CA LEU A 54 -18.57 -1.65 18.74
C LEU A 54 -19.80 -1.19 19.53
N ASP A 55 -20.85 -0.74 18.84
CA ASP A 55 -22.14 -0.39 19.46
C ASP A 55 -22.73 -1.62 20.20
N MET A 56 -22.68 -2.81 19.59
CA MET A 56 -23.10 -4.06 20.25
C MET A 56 -22.28 -4.42 21.49
N LEU A 57 -20.97 -4.13 21.50
CA LEU A 57 -20.13 -4.35 22.68
C LEU A 57 -20.51 -3.40 23.82
N ALA A 58 -20.82 -2.14 23.50
CA ALA A 58 -21.31 -1.18 24.48
C ALA A 58 -22.65 -1.65 25.07
N ASP A 59 -23.62 -1.97 24.20
CA ASP A 59 -25.00 -2.30 24.60
C ASP A 59 -25.09 -3.61 25.40
N HIS A 60 -24.33 -4.64 25.02
CA HIS A 60 -24.49 -5.98 25.59
C HIS A 60 -23.40 -6.39 26.58
N LYS A 61 -22.26 -5.71 26.57
CA LYS A 61 -21.11 -6.03 27.44
C LYS A 61 -20.64 -4.86 28.29
N GLY A 62 -21.20 -3.66 28.10
CA GLY A 62 -20.73 -2.45 28.78
C GLY A 62 -19.29 -2.06 28.40
N ILE A 63 -18.79 -2.58 27.27
CA ILE A 63 -17.42 -2.33 26.80
C ILE A 63 -17.49 -1.21 25.76
N ASN A 64 -17.04 -0.03 26.14
CA ASN A 64 -17.00 1.14 25.26
C ASN A 64 -15.64 1.24 24.57
N LEU A 65 -15.61 0.95 23.28
CA LEU A 65 -14.44 1.05 22.42
C LEU A 65 -14.79 1.84 21.17
N ASP A 66 -13.80 2.54 20.63
CA ASP A 66 -13.82 3.23 19.35
C ASP A 66 -12.54 2.87 18.56
N LEU A 67 -12.41 3.38 17.33
CA LEU A 67 -11.26 3.08 16.48
C LEU A 67 -9.91 3.54 17.07
N ALA A 68 -9.91 4.51 17.99
CA ALA A 68 -8.70 5.02 18.63
C ALA A 68 -8.33 4.26 19.91
N THR A 69 -9.30 3.57 20.53
CA THR A 69 -9.17 2.92 21.84
C THR A 69 -9.12 1.39 21.78
N ILE A 70 -9.39 0.79 20.62
CA ILE A 70 -9.17 -0.65 20.40
C ILE A 70 -7.71 -0.99 20.77
N PRO A 71 -7.48 -1.97 21.67
CA PRO A 71 -6.13 -2.36 22.06
C PRO A 71 -5.30 -2.81 20.86
N ALA A 72 -4.12 -2.21 20.72
CA ALA A 72 -3.15 -2.65 19.73
C ALA A 72 -2.55 -4.01 20.13
N GLU A 73 -2.10 -4.76 19.12
CA GLU A 73 -1.26 -5.95 19.29
C GLU A 73 -1.89 -7.11 20.10
N ASP A 74 -3.22 -7.30 20.04
CA ASP A 74 -3.91 -8.39 20.77
C ASP A 74 -3.44 -9.79 20.29
N PRO A 75 -2.85 -10.62 21.19
CA PRO A 75 -2.30 -11.92 20.80
C PRO A 75 -3.34 -12.91 20.27
N ARG A 76 -4.61 -12.81 20.71
CA ARG A 76 -5.69 -13.72 20.29
C ARG A 76 -6.12 -13.43 18.86
N THR A 77 -6.20 -12.15 18.49
CA THR A 77 -6.43 -11.68 17.12
C THR A 77 -5.37 -12.25 16.18
N TYR A 78 -4.08 -12.13 16.51
CA TYR A 78 -3.05 -12.74 15.67
C TYR A 78 -3.09 -14.27 15.66
N ALA A 79 -3.47 -14.92 16.76
CA ALA A 79 -3.63 -16.37 16.78
C ALA A 79 -4.74 -16.85 15.83
N MET A 80 -5.87 -16.15 15.80
CA MET A 80 -6.95 -16.37 14.83
C MET A 80 -6.44 -16.19 13.39
N ILE A 81 -5.76 -15.07 13.12
CA ILE A 81 -5.20 -14.75 11.80
C ILE A 81 -4.20 -15.82 11.32
N ARG A 82 -3.30 -16.29 12.18
CA ARG A 82 -2.31 -17.33 11.82
C ARG A 82 -2.94 -18.68 11.46
N ARG A 83 -4.15 -18.96 11.95
CA ARG A 83 -4.94 -20.15 11.58
C ARG A 83 -5.72 -19.96 10.28
N ALA A 84 -5.58 -18.80 9.63
CA ALA A 84 -6.39 -18.38 8.48
C ALA A 84 -7.91 -18.36 8.79
N ASP A 85 -8.29 -18.14 10.05
CA ASP A 85 -9.68 -18.00 10.46
C ASP A 85 -10.11 -16.54 10.27
N THR A 86 -10.12 -16.08 9.01
CA THR A 86 -10.23 -14.65 8.65
C THR A 86 -11.40 -14.35 7.74
N LEU A 87 -12.39 -15.25 7.65
CA LEU A 87 -13.61 -14.98 6.90
C LEU A 87 -14.33 -13.76 7.51
N GLY A 88 -14.66 -12.76 6.68
CA GLY A 88 -15.24 -11.49 7.17
C GLY A 88 -14.22 -10.53 7.77
N THR A 89 -12.92 -10.84 7.73
CA THR A 89 -11.85 -9.93 8.15
C THR A 89 -11.32 -9.18 6.93
N PHE A 90 -11.56 -7.86 6.91
CA PHE A 90 -11.24 -6.99 5.78
C PHE A 90 -9.79 -7.16 5.31
N GLN A 91 -9.59 -7.16 3.98
CA GLN A 91 -8.31 -7.33 3.26
C GLN A 91 -7.65 -8.71 3.33
N ILE A 92 -7.94 -9.56 4.33
CA ILE A 92 -7.24 -10.84 4.53
C ILE A 92 -8.16 -12.08 4.51
N GLU A 93 -9.36 -11.93 3.94
CA GLU A 93 -10.37 -13.00 3.82
C GLU A 93 -10.33 -13.79 2.49
N SER A 94 -9.60 -13.30 1.48
CA SER A 94 -9.58 -13.96 0.17
C SER A 94 -8.80 -15.28 0.23
N ARG A 95 -9.10 -16.23 -0.66
CA ARG A 95 -8.39 -17.53 -0.71
C ARG A 95 -6.87 -17.38 -0.79
N ALA A 96 -6.38 -16.42 -1.58
CA ALA A 96 -4.95 -16.15 -1.71
C ALA A 96 -4.33 -15.57 -0.43
N GLN A 97 -5.07 -14.74 0.31
CA GLN A 97 -4.63 -14.22 1.60
C GLN A 97 -4.65 -15.33 2.65
N MET A 98 -5.76 -16.07 2.76
CA MET A 98 -5.92 -17.18 3.70
C MET A 98 -4.87 -18.28 3.51
N SER A 99 -4.47 -18.60 2.28
CA SER A 99 -3.41 -19.59 2.05
C SER A 99 -2.01 -19.10 2.45
N MET A 100 -1.79 -17.80 2.49
CA MET A 100 -0.52 -17.19 2.84
C MET A 100 -0.36 -16.99 4.36
N LEU A 101 -1.44 -16.70 5.07
CA LEU A 101 -1.42 -16.41 6.52
C LEU A 101 -0.69 -17.47 7.37
N PRO A 102 -0.89 -18.79 7.17
CA PRO A 102 -0.18 -19.83 7.94
C PRO A 102 1.32 -19.91 7.62
N ARG A 103 1.74 -19.40 6.46
CA ARG A 103 3.15 -19.33 6.04
C ARG A 103 3.82 -18.09 6.63
N LEU A 104 3.18 -16.92 6.48
CA LEU A 104 3.70 -15.66 7.00
C LEU A 104 3.72 -15.62 8.53
N LYS A 105 2.74 -16.26 9.17
CA LYS A 105 2.54 -16.29 10.62
C LYS A 105 2.62 -14.89 11.27
N PRO A 106 1.70 -13.95 10.96
CA PRO A 106 1.72 -12.60 11.53
C PRO A 106 1.75 -12.60 13.06
N ARG A 107 2.58 -11.76 13.65
CA ARG A 107 2.71 -11.52 15.10
C ARG A 107 2.63 -10.05 15.48
N THR A 108 2.79 -9.17 14.50
CA THR A 108 2.72 -7.72 14.69
C THR A 108 1.81 -7.07 13.66
N PHE A 109 1.39 -5.83 13.88
CA PHE A 109 0.64 -5.07 12.87
C PHE A 109 1.43 -4.93 11.56
N TYR A 110 2.75 -4.71 11.65
CA TYR A 110 3.60 -4.58 10.47
C TYR A 110 3.61 -5.85 9.61
N ASP A 111 3.46 -7.03 10.20
CA ASP A 111 3.31 -8.26 9.43
C ASP A 111 2.04 -8.27 8.59
N LEU A 112 0.94 -7.67 9.07
CA LEU A 112 -0.29 -7.53 8.28
C LEU A 112 -0.12 -6.54 7.13
N VAL A 113 0.66 -5.47 7.34
CA VAL A 113 1.03 -4.54 6.26
C VAL A 113 1.78 -5.29 5.16
N VAL A 114 2.74 -6.15 5.53
CA VAL A 114 3.46 -7.01 4.58
C VAL A 114 2.52 -8.04 3.92
N GLN A 115 1.65 -8.69 4.69
CA GLN A 115 0.67 -9.68 4.20
C GLN A 115 -0.18 -9.12 3.05
N VAL A 116 -0.74 -7.93 3.26
CA VAL A 116 -1.60 -7.27 2.27
C VAL A 116 -0.80 -6.78 1.06
N ALA A 117 0.47 -6.39 1.25
CA ALA A 117 1.32 -5.93 0.16
C ALA A 117 1.83 -7.08 -0.73
N ILE A 118 2.27 -8.18 -0.13
CA ILE A 118 2.97 -9.27 -0.83
C ILE A 118 2.03 -10.16 -1.65
N VAL A 119 0.76 -10.28 -1.25
CA VAL A 119 -0.26 -11.05 -1.99
C VAL A 119 -0.95 -10.12 -3.00
N ARG A 120 -0.17 -9.62 -3.96
CA ARG A 120 -0.64 -8.76 -5.07
C ARG A 120 0.03 -9.18 -6.39
N PRO A 121 -0.59 -8.92 -7.55
CA PRO A 121 -0.03 -9.33 -8.84
C PRO A 121 1.42 -8.87 -9.08
N GLY A 122 1.76 -7.63 -8.70
CA GLY A 122 3.11 -7.08 -8.89
C GLY A 122 4.20 -7.89 -8.15
N PRO A 123 4.15 -8.02 -6.82
CA PRO A 123 5.11 -8.83 -6.07
C PRO A 123 5.15 -10.31 -6.46
N ILE A 124 4.01 -10.89 -6.86
CA ILE A 124 3.95 -12.28 -7.35
C ILE A 124 4.70 -12.41 -8.67
N GLN A 125 4.50 -11.48 -9.62
CA GLN A 125 5.18 -11.48 -10.91
C GLN A 125 6.68 -11.12 -10.80
N GLY A 126 7.05 -10.31 -9.80
CA GLY A 126 8.42 -9.92 -9.52
C GLY A 126 9.22 -10.92 -8.67
N ASP A 127 8.71 -12.15 -8.47
CA ASP A 127 9.30 -13.20 -7.64
C ASP A 127 9.73 -12.74 -6.23
N MET A 128 8.97 -11.80 -5.64
CA MET A 128 9.30 -11.21 -4.33
C MET A 128 8.81 -12.08 -3.17
N VAL A 129 7.81 -12.92 -3.42
CA VAL A 129 7.13 -13.72 -2.40
C VAL A 129 8.06 -14.78 -1.80
N HIS A 130 8.75 -15.53 -2.65
CA HIS A 130 9.56 -16.66 -2.21
C HIS A 130 10.80 -16.24 -1.40
N PRO A 131 11.61 -15.25 -1.83
CA PRO A 131 12.74 -14.76 -1.04
C PRO A 131 12.31 -14.24 0.34
N TYR A 132 11.22 -13.47 0.40
CA TYR A 132 10.72 -12.94 1.66
C TYR A 132 10.35 -14.06 2.64
N LEU A 133 9.61 -15.08 2.18
CA LEU A 133 9.19 -16.20 3.02
C LEU A 133 10.37 -17.05 3.49
N ARG A 134 11.33 -17.39 2.60
CA ARG A 134 12.52 -18.16 2.99
C ARG A 134 13.33 -17.44 4.06
N ARG A 135 13.53 -16.13 3.91
CA ARG A 135 14.23 -15.30 4.90
C ARG A 135 13.47 -15.23 6.22
N ARG A 136 12.15 -15.10 6.16
CA ARG A 136 11.29 -15.08 7.35
C ARG A 136 11.25 -16.41 8.09
N GLU A 137 11.35 -17.52 7.37
CA GLU A 137 11.44 -18.88 7.91
C GLU A 137 12.86 -19.25 8.38
N GLY A 138 13.85 -18.38 8.15
CA GLY A 138 15.25 -18.64 8.48
C GLY A 138 15.95 -19.62 7.53
N LEU A 139 15.34 -19.94 6.38
CA LEU A 139 15.90 -20.81 5.34
C LEU A 139 16.93 -20.10 4.45
N GLU A 140 16.92 -18.77 4.45
CA GLU A 140 17.86 -17.93 3.70
C GLU A 140 18.34 -16.81 4.63
N PRO A 141 19.66 -16.57 4.77
CA PRO A 141 20.16 -15.48 5.59
C PRO A 141 19.79 -14.13 4.95
N VAL A 142 19.42 -13.15 5.78
CA VAL A 142 19.24 -11.77 5.33
C VAL A 142 20.61 -11.09 5.36
N VAL A 143 21.20 -10.89 4.18
CA VAL A 143 22.51 -10.22 4.02
C VAL A 143 22.30 -8.91 3.30
N PHE A 144 22.90 -7.84 3.84
CA PHE A 144 22.93 -6.54 3.20
C PHE A 144 24.36 -6.20 2.81
N PRO A 145 24.62 -5.75 1.57
CA PRO A 145 25.95 -5.33 1.15
C PRO A 145 26.40 -4.07 1.91
N LYS A 146 25.46 -3.20 2.31
CA LYS A 146 25.72 -1.95 3.01
C LYS A 146 24.65 -1.56 4.03
N PRO A 147 25.00 -0.83 5.10
CA PRO A 147 24.06 -0.37 6.12
C PRO A 147 22.92 0.52 5.57
N GLU A 148 23.16 1.28 4.51
CA GLU A 148 22.15 2.12 3.86
C GLU A 148 21.00 1.28 3.32
N LEU A 149 21.30 0.12 2.71
CA LEU A 149 20.26 -0.76 2.19
C LEU A 149 19.49 -1.43 3.32
N GLU A 150 20.16 -1.79 4.41
CA GLU A 150 19.53 -2.33 5.62
C GLU A 150 18.55 -1.33 6.25
N LYS A 151 18.91 -0.05 6.32
CA LYS A 151 18.02 1.02 6.83
C LYS A 151 16.72 1.16 6.03
N VAL A 152 16.72 0.77 4.76
CA VAL A 152 15.54 0.85 3.88
C VAL A 152 14.75 -0.46 3.86
N LEU A 153 15.44 -1.59 3.72
CA LEU A 153 14.83 -2.90 3.46
C LEU A 153 14.88 -3.87 4.65
N GLY A 154 15.47 -3.49 5.78
CA GLY A 154 15.60 -4.34 6.96
C GLY A 154 14.26 -4.89 7.45
N LYS A 155 13.24 -4.03 7.54
CA LYS A 155 11.88 -4.43 7.95
C LYS A 155 11.20 -5.38 6.97
N THR A 156 11.63 -5.40 5.71
CA THR A 156 11.10 -6.31 4.67
C THR A 156 12.11 -7.38 4.28
N LEU A 157 13.08 -7.67 5.15
CA LEU A 157 14.06 -8.75 4.98
C LEU A 157 14.81 -8.65 3.65
N GLY A 158 15.18 -7.43 3.23
CA GLY A 158 15.90 -7.21 1.97
C GLY A 158 15.04 -7.34 0.71
N VAL A 159 13.72 -7.37 0.81
CA VAL A 159 12.80 -7.42 -0.33
C VAL A 159 12.06 -6.08 -0.47
N PRO A 160 12.15 -5.38 -1.61
CA PRO A 160 11.48 -4.08 -1.79
C PRO A 160 9.98 -4.28 -2.09
N LEU A 161 9.16 -4.33 -1.04
CA LEU A 161 7.72 -4.60 -1.16
C LEU A 161 6.86 -3.34 -1.36
N PHE A 162 7.37 -2.17 -0.95
CA PHE A 162 6.64 -0.90 -1.01
C PHE A 162 7.28 0.08 -2.01
N GLN A 163 6.46 0.94 -2.61
CA GLN A 163 6.94 1.95 -3.56
C GLN A 163 7.90 2.94 -2.89
N GLU A 164 7.59 3.30 -1.64
CA GLU A 164 8.40 4.17 -0.80
C GLU A 164 9.78 3.57 -0.53
N GLN A 165 9.89 2.24 -0.42
CA GLN A 165 11.18 1.57 -0.30
C GLN A 165 11.97 1.67 -1.59
N ALA A 166 11.35 1.44 -2.75
CA ALA A 166 12.03 1.60 -4.04
C ALA A 166 12.56 3.04 -4.23
N MET A 167 11.76 4.04 -3.86
CA MET A 167 12.19 5.44 -3.88
C MET A 167 13.36 5.70 -2.92
N ARG A 168 13.28 5.19 -1.67
CA ARG A 168 14.35 5.35 -0.69
C ARG A 168 15.64 4.65 -1.10
N VAL A 169 15.57 3.48 -1.76
CA VAL A 169 16.75 2.82 -2.34
C VAL A 169 17.36 3.73 -3.42
N ALA A 170 16.56 4.31 -4.31
CA ALA A 170 17.08 5.21 -5.34
C ALA A 170 17.80 6.44 -4.73
N ILE A 171 17.25 7.03 -3.66
CA ILE A 171 17.84 8.19 -2.99
C ILE A 171 19.08 7.78 -2.19
N GLU A 172 18.93 6.84 -1.25
CA GLU A 172 19.97 6.50 -0.27
C GLU A 172 21.09 5.64 -0.86
N CYS A 173 20.79 4.78 -1.84
CA CYS A 173 21.76 3.87 -2.43
C CYS A 173 22.28 4.35 -3.79
N ALA A 174 21.49 5.11 -4.56
CA ALA A 174 21.87 5.55 -5.92
C ALA A 174 22.03 7.07 -6.09
N GLY A 175 21.85 7.87 -5.01
CA GLY A 175 22.05 9.32 -5.05
C GLY A 175 21.00 10.10 -5.84
N PHE A 176 19.80 9.56 -6.03
CA PHE A 176 18.71 10.29 -6.67
C PHE A 176 18.25 11.45 -5.80
N THR A 177 17.87 12.56 -6.43
CA THR A 177 17.11 13.61 -5.74
C THR A 177 15.67 13.15 -5.47
N PRO A 178 14.94 13.74 -4.50
CA PRO A 178 13.54 13.39 -4.24
C PRO A 178 12.64 13.54 -5.48
N GLY A 179 12.90 14.53 -6.34
CA GLY A 179 12.16 14.72 -7.59
C GLY A 179 12.41 13.59 -8.60
N GLU A 180 13.65 13.14 -8.74
CA GLU A 180 14.00 12.02 -9.63
C GLU A 180 13.42 10.69 -9.13
N ALA A 181 13.39 10.48 -7.81
CA ALA A 181 12.76 9.31 -7.21
C ALA A 181 11.24 9.27 -7.46
N ASP A 182 10.55 10.41 -7.41
CA ASP A 182 9.12 10.46 -7.77
C ASP A 182 8.89 10.22 -9.27
N MET A 183 9.78 10.73 -10.13
CA MET A 183 9.74 10.44 -11.57
C MET A 183 9.94 8.94 -11.85
N LEU A 184 10.87 8.28 -11.15
CA LEU A 184 11.04 6.83 -11.21
C LEU A 184 9.75 6.10 -10.78
N ARG A 185 9.13 6.50 -9.66
CA ARG A 185 7.86 5.91 -9.18
C ARG A 185 6.75 6.03 -10.22
N LYS A 186 6.57 7.21 -10.81
CA LYS A 186 5.58 7.45 -11.88
C LYS A 186 5.84 6.57 -13.10
N SER A 187 7.10 6.48 -13.54
CA SER A 187 7.49 5.64 -14.67
C SER A 187 7.18 4.16 -14.45
N MET A 188 7.45 3.64 -13.25
CA MET A 188 7.13 2.26 -12.87
C MET A 188 5.62 1.96 -12.91
N ALA A 189 4.77 2.94 -12.55
CA ALA A 189 3.32 2.80 -12.64
C ALA A 189 2.82 2.76 -14.10
N THR A 190 3.45 3.51 -14.99
CA THR A 190 3.11 3.58 -16.42
C THR A 190 3.82 2.55 -17.30
N PHE A 191 4.64 1.65 -16.72
CA PHE A 191 5.56 0.78 -17.45
C PHE A 191 4.88 -0.04 -18.57
N LYS A 192 3.65 -0.50 -18.36
CA LYS A 192 2.87 -1.22 -19.39
C LYS A 192 2.48 -0.37 -20.61
N PHE A 193 2.47 0.95 -20.49
CA PHE A 193 1.95 1.87 -21.51
C PHE A 193 3.05 2.64 -22.25
N THR A 194 4.19 2.93 -21.61
CA THR A 194 5.19 3.87 -22.17
C THR A 194 6.59 3.30 -22.36
N GLY A 195 6.90 2.08 -21.89
CA GLY A 195 8.19 1.41 -22.10
C GLY A 195 9.44 2.10 -21.48
N GLY A 196 9.26 3.21 -20.75
CA GLY A 196 10.30 4.18 -20.40
C GLY A 196 11.11 3.90 -19.12
N VAL A 197 11.36 2.65 -18.75
CA VAL A 197 12.13 2.32 -17.53
C VAL A 197 13.64 2.17 -17.79
N SER A 198 14.06 2.11 -19.06
CA SER A 198 15.47 1.90 -19.44
C SER A 198 16.41 3.02 -18.95
N SER A 199 16.01 4.29 -19.09
CA SER A 199 16.85 5.44 -18.70
C SER A 199 17.09 5.52 -17.19
N PHE A 200 16.07 5.17 -16.39
CA PHE A 200 16.21 5.13 -14.94
C PHE A 200 17.02 3.93 -14.46
N LYS A 201 16.95 2.79 -15.16
CA LYS A 201 17.75 1.61 -14.84
C LYS A 201 19.25 1.92 -14.90
N GLU A 202 19.72 2.53 -15.98
CA GLU A 202 21.13 2.87 -16.14
C GLU A 202 21.61 3.85 -15.06
N LYS A 203 20.81 4.88 -14.79
CA LYS A 203 21.13 5.86 -13.75
C LYS A 203 21.15 5.24 -12.35
N LEU A 204 20.20 4.36 -12.04
CA LEU A 204 20.13 3.66 -10.76
C LEU A 204 21.37 2.79 -10.56
N ILE A 205 21.70 1.93 -11.54
CA ILE A 205 22.89 1.06 -11.48
C ILE A 205 24.15 1.90 -11.35
N LYS A 206 24.32 2.93 -12.17
CA LYS A 206 25.49 3.80 -12.10
C LYS A 206 25.61 4.46 -10.73
N GLY A 207 24.52 5.04 -10.20
CA GLY A 207 24.52 5.66 -8.89
C GLY A 207 24.86 4.70 -7.76
N MET A 208 24.37 3.46 -7.83
CA MET A 208 24.73 2.42 -6.85
C MET A 208 26.20 2.02 -6.97
N VAL A 209 26.72 1.84 -8.18
CA VAL A 209 28.15 1.52 -8.39
C VAL A 209 29.05 2.67 -7.91
N ASP A 210 28.70 3.92 -8.20
CA ASP A 210 29.42 5.10 -7.73
C ASP A 210 29.41 5.20 -6.18
N ASN A 211 28.35 4.71 -5.54
CA ASN A 211 28.25 4.55 -4.10
C ASN A 211 28.85 3.25 -3.58
N GLY A 212 29.59 2.49 -4.40
CA GLY A 212 30.38 1.32 -4.04
C GLY A 212 29.59 0.02 -3.86
N TYR A 213 28.46 -0.14 -4.54
CA TYR A 213 27.79 -1.44 -4.70
C TYR A 213 28.38 -2.20 -5.90
N GLU A 214 28.34 -3.52 -5.87
CA GLU A 214 28.68 -4.34 -7.03
C GLU A 214 27.63 -4.16 -8.14
N ARG A 215 28.06 -4.31 -9.40
CA ARG A 215 27.22 -4.00 -10.58
C ARG A 215 26.21 -5.11 -10.91
N ASP A 216 26.57 -6.35 -10.61
CA ASP A 216 25.79 -7.56 -10.91
C ASP A 216 24.76 -7.85 -9.80
#